data_AF-A0A380TPR2-F1
#
_entry.id   AF-A0A380TPR2-F1
#
_cell.length_a   1.000
_cell.length_b   1.000
_cell.length_c   1.000
_cell.angle_alpha   90.00
_cell.angle_beta   90.00
_cell.angle_gamma   90.00
#
_symmetry.space_group_name_H-M   'P 1'
#
loop_
_entity.id
_entity.type
_entity.pdbx_description
1 polymer ?
#
loop_
_entity_poly.entity_id
_entity_poly.type
_entity_poly.pdbx_seq_one_letter_code
_entity_poly.pdbx_strand_id
1 'polypeptide(L)'
;MKLSKIFSTFFISGLASQVFAVSPESKNPLADLPYYKTESGYSLKFNDKNYKTVTSTIDGKDITYRAYEKIVYVERPVEPEFQTLNFYVPEEYFHGKEIHGYNINTAPIFLPNSIGGYMPALATAASQPGMGEKHLRF
;
A
#
# COMPACT_ATOMS: atom_id res chain seq x y z
N MET A 1 10.52 -60.45 46.03
CA MET A 1 9.82 -59.31 46.66
C MET A 1 10.25 -58.03 45.96
N LYS A 2 9.38 -57.44 45.14
CA LYS A 2 9.63 -56.14 44.46
C LYS A 2 9.07 -55.03 45.34
N LEU A 3 9.91 -54.06 45.70
CA LEU A 3 9.55 -52.89 46.49
C LEU A 3 9.16 -51.75 45.55
N SER A 4 7.91 -51.30 45.65
CA SER A 4 7.36 -50.14 44.95
C SER A 4 7.92 -48.85 45.53
N LYS A 5 8.30 -47.90 44.67
CA LYS A 5 8.46 -46.49 45.04
C LYS A 5 7.66 -45.64 44.06
N ILE A 6 6.62 -45.04 44.63
CA ILE A 6 5.69 -44.09 44.02
C ILE A 6 6.47 -42.80 43.76
N PHE A 7 6.58 -42.38 42.51
CA PHE A 7 7.09 -41.04 42.18
C PHE A 7 5.91 -40.15 41.81
N SER A 8 5.72 -39.12 42.64
CA SER A 8 4.71 -38.07 42.51
C SER A 8 4.85 -37.32 41.19
N THR A 9 3.71 -37.14 40.53
CA THR A 9 3.48 -36.30 39.36
C THR A 9 3.60 -34.82 39.73
N PHE A 10 4.52 -34.09 39.10
CA PHE A 10 4.52 -32.63 39.07
C PHE A 10 4.04 -32.18 37.69
N PHE A 11 2.78 -31.74 37.59
CA PHE A 11 2.27 -31.06 36.39
C PHE A 11 2.64 -29.58 36.52
N ILE A 12 3.72 -29.15 35.86
CA ILE A 12 4.04 -27.73 35.72
C ILE A 12 3.14 -27.19 34.61
N SER A 13 2.11 -26.42 34.98
CA SER A 13 1.33 -25.65 34.00
C SER A 13 2.20 -24.50 33.47
N GLY A 14 2.86 -24.73 32.34
CA GLY A 14 3.51 -23.65 31.58
C GLY A 14 2.45 -22.74 30.98
N LEU A 15 2.30 -21.54 31.52
CA LEU A 15 1.52 -20.48 30.90
C LEU A 15 2.29 -20.00 29.67
N ALA A 16 1.90 -20.46 28.47
CA ALA A 16 2.47 -19.97 27.23
C ALA A 16 1.92 -18.56 26.96
N SER A 17 2.71 -17.54 27.28
CA SER A 17 2.47 -16.18 26.78
C SER A 17 2.65 -16.22 25.26
N GLN A 18 1.54 -16.29 24.52
CA GLN A 18 1.54 -16.07 23.08
C GLN A 18 1.94 -14.62 22.86
N VAL A 19 3.21 -14.39 22.50
CA VAL A 19 3.66 -13.09 22.01
C VAL A 19 2.92 -12.87 20.70
N PHE A 20 2.01 -11.89 20.64
CA PHE A 20 1.39 -11.50 19.37
C PHE A 20 2.51 -11.10 18.40
N ALA A 21 2.59 -11.84 17.30
CA ALA A 21 3.60 -11.67 16.27
C ALA A 21 3.59 -10.23 15.76
N VAL A 22 4.77 -9.60 15.69
CA VAL A 22 5.02 -8.49 14.78
C VAL A 22 4.65 -8.99 13.38
N SER A 23 3.68 -8.34 12.72
CA SER A 23 3.30 -8.69 11.35
C SER A 23 4.56 -8.70 10.48
N PRO A 24 4.75 -9.68 9.58
CA PRO A 24 5.83 -9.62 8.61
C PRO A 24 5.72 -8.27 7.89
N GLU A 25 6.81 -7.53 7.90
CA GLU A 25 6.96 -6.28 7.17
C GLU A 25 6.55 -6.54 5.72
N SER A 26 5.49 -5.87 5.26
CA SER A 26 5.00 -6.06 3.89
C SER A 26 6.09 -5.60 2.94
N LYS A 27 6.73 -6.54 2.23
CA LYS A 27 7.75 -6.19 1.23
C LYS A 27 7.18 -5.14 0.27
N ASN A 28 7.89 -4.02 0.12
CA ASN A 28 7.47 -2.94 -0.76
C ASN A 28 7.35 -3.46 -2.22
N PRO A 29 6.14 -3.46 -2.81
CA PRO A 29 5.92 -3.98 -4.17
C PRO A 29 6.56 -3.10 -5.25
N LEU A 30 6.95 -1.87 -4.91
CA LEU A 30 7.58 -0.90 -5.80
C LEU A 30 9.07 -0.71 -5.46
N ALA A 31 9.67 -1.58 -4.65
CA ALA A 31 11.06 -1.47 -4.21
C ALA A 31 12.05 -1.25 -5.36
N ASP A 32 11.87 -1.99 -6.46
CA ASP A 32 12.79 -2.03 -7.59
C ASP A 32 12.66 -0.82 -8.55
N LEU A 33 11.61 0.00 -8.42
CA LEU A 33 11.45 1.20 -9.24
C LEU A 33 12.42 2.32 -8.79
N PRO A 34 13.03 3.10 -9.69
CA PRO A 34 13.86 4.22 -9.26
C PRO A 34 13.01 5.35 -8.67
N TYR A 35 13.59 6.16 -7.78
CA TYR A 35 13.01 7.45 -7.44
C TYR A 35 13.46 8.52 -8.45
N TYR A 36 12.58 9.47 -8.75
CA TYR A 36 12.88 10.59 -9.64
C TYR A 36 13.50 11.75 -8.84
N LYS A 37 14.82 11.74 -8.71
CA LYS A 37 15.61 12.74 -7.99
C LYS A 37 16.37 13.65 -8.96
N THR A 38 16.46 14.93 -8.64
CA THR A 38 17.27 15.94 -9.33
C THR A 38 18.53 16.26 -8.51
N GLU A 39 19.47 17.03 -9.07
CA GLU A 39 20.70 17.43 -8.37
C GLU A 39 20.42 18.21 -7.06
N SER A 40 19.36 19.02 -7.03
CA SER A 40 18.98 19.83 -5.87
C SER A 40 18.01 19.13 -4.90
N GLY A 41 17.67 17.86 -5.12
CA GLY A 41 16.68 17.13 -4.30
C GLY A 41 15.54 16.56 -5.12
N TYR A 42 14.37 16.35 -4.51
CA TYR A 42 13.19 15.86 -5.22
C TYR A 42 12.36 17.02 -5.76
N SER A 43 12.03 16.99 -7.05
CA SER A 43 11.15 17.98 -7.66
C SER A 43 9.71 17.76 -7.22
N LEU A 44 9.05 18.81 -6.74
CA LEU A 44 7.62 18.80 -6.40
C LEU A 44 6.71 19.16 -7.58
N LYS A 45 7.29 19.42 -8.76
CA LYS A 45 6.50 19.57 -9.99
C LYS A 45 6.03 18.20 -10.46
N PHE A 46 4.72 18.00 -10.46
CA PHE A 46 4.10 16.78 -10.96
C PHE A 46 4.40 16.58 -12.45
N ASN A 47 4.83 15.37 -12.82
CA ASN A 47 5.07 14.99 -14.21
C ASN A 47 3.93 14.09 -14.70
N ASP A 48 3.03 14.68 -15.47
CA ASP A 48 1.82 14.00 -15.99
C ASP A 48 2.13 12.93 -17.07
N LYS A 49 3.38 12.83 -17.52
CA LYS A 49 3.83 11.86 -18.53
C LYS A 49 4.45 10.60 -17.94
N ASN A 50 4.77 10.60 -16.65
CA ASN A 50 5.43 9.48 -16.00
C ASN A 50 4.41 8.54 -15.35
N TYR A 51 3.66 7.80 -16.17
CA TYR A 51 2.65 6.84 -15.72
C TYR A 51 2.77 5.50 -16.42
N LYS A 52 2.10 4.49 -15.87
CA LYS A 52 1.79 3.22 -16.54
C LYS A 52 0.29 3.11 -16.72
N THR A 53 -0.16 2.61 -17.87
CA THR A 53 -1.56 2.23 -18.05
C THR A 53 -1.75 0.82 -17.52
N VAL A 54 -2.70 0.65 -16.60
CA VAL A 54 -2.99 -0.62 -15.93
C VAL A 54 -4.48 -0.89 -16.06
N THR A 55 -4.84 -2.15 -16.31
CA THR A 55 -6.22 -2.63 -16.25
C THR A 55 -6.35 -3.56 -15.06
N SER A 56 -7.39 -3.39 -14.25
CA SER A 56 -7.69 -4.25 -13.10
C SER A 56 -9.18 -4.56 -13.03
N THR A 57 -9.52 -5.81 -12.70
CA THR A 57 -10.91 -6.21 -12.47
C THR A 57 -11.31 -5.86 -11.04
N ILE A 58 -12.29 -4.98 -10.88
CA ILE A 58 -12.81 -4.46 -9.61
C ILE A 58 -14.32 -4.65 -9.62
N ASP A 59 -14.87 -5.34 -8.62
CA ASP A 59 -16.30 -5.70 -8.54
C ASP A 59 -16.82 -6.36 -9.84
N GLY A 60 -15.99 -7.21 -10.47
CA GLY A 60 -16.32 -7.90 -11.73
C GLY A 60 -16.30 -7.03 -12.99
N LYS A 61 -15.81 -5.79 -12.91
CA LYS A 61 -15.65 -4.87 -14.04
C LYS A 61 -14.17 -4.58 -14.28
N ASP A 62 -13.76 -4.60 -15.54
CA ASP A 62 -12.42 -4.18 -15.90
C ASP A 62 -12.34 -2.66 -15.96
N ILE A 63 -11.44 -2.10 -15.15
CA ILE A 63 -11.19 -0.66 -15.10
C ILE A 63 -9.76 -0.40 -15.56
N THR A 64 -9.62 0.51 -16.52
CA THR A 64 -8.31 0.97 -17.01
C THR A 64 -7.99 2.34 -16.45
N TYR A 65 -6.81 2.48 -15.86
CA TYR A 65 -6.36 3.72 -15.23
C TYR A 65 -4.86 3.96 -15.47
N ARG A 66 -4.46 5.23 -15.32
CA ARG A 66 -3.06 5.65 -15.26
C ARG A 66 -2.58 5.56 -13.82
N ALA A 67 -1.53 4.77 -13.61
CA ALA A 67 -0.81 4.64 -12.36
C ALA A 67 0.43 5.52 -12.36
N TYR A 68 0.41 6.55 -11.52
CA TYR A 68 1.56 7.41 -11.22
C TYR A 68 2.11 6.99 -9.85
N GLU A 69 3.21 6.24 -9.84
CA GLU A 69 3.68 5.58 -8.63
C GLU A 69 5.05 6.10 -8.19
N LYS A 70 5.35 5.96 -6.90
CA LYS A 70 6.64 6.30 -6.29
C LYS A 70 6.98 7.80 -6.40
N ILE A 71 5.98 8.66 -6.22
CA ILE A 71 6.13 10.12 -6.21
C ILE A 71 6.54 10.59 -4.81
N VAL A 72 7.75 11.10 -4.66
CA VAL A 72 8.20 11.72 -3.40
C VAL A 72 7.52 13.08 -3.27
N TYR A 73 6.77 13.30 -2.19
CA TYR A 73 5.93 14.49 -2.02
C TYR A 73 6.56 15.60 -1.17
N VAL A 74 7.83 15.43 -0.74
CA VAL A 74 8.63 16.45 -0.05
C VAL A 74 9.99 16.63 -0.73
N GLU A 75 10.52 17.86 -0.76
CA GLU A 75 11.79 18.15 -1.45
C GLU A 75 12.97 17.39 -0.82
N ARG A 76 12.93 17.21 0.50
CA ARG A 76 14.00 16.62 1.34
C ARG A 76 13.42 15.56 2.27
N PRO A 77 13.07 14.36 1.77
CA PRO A 77 12.60 13.28 2.61
C PRO A 77 13.72 12.78 3.54
N VAL A 78 13.36 12.49 4.79
CA VAL A 78 14.19 11.74 5.73
C VAL A 78 14.14 10.25 5.35
N GLU A 79 12.96 9.75 4.96
CA GLU A 79 12.72 8.36 4.55
C GLU A 79 11.85 8.32 3.29
N PRO A 80 12.45 8.36 2.07
CA PRO A 80 11.70 8.45 0.82
C PRO A 80 10.65 7.34 0.62
N GLU A 81 10.89 6.16 1.19
CA GLU A 81 10.02 4.99 1.08
C GLU A 81 8.69 5.15 1.81
N PHE A 82 8.66 5.91 2.90
CA PHE A 82 7.43 6.26 3.63
C PHE A 82 6.92 7.66 3.28
N GLN A 83 7.76 8.48 2.65
CA GLN A 83 7.45 9.83 2.18
C GLN A 83 7.20 9.87 0.68
N THR A 84 6.50 8.86 0.19
CA THR A 84 6.03 8.71 -1.19
C THR A 84 4.51 8.57 -1.23
N LEU A 85 3.92 8.92 -2.36
CA LEU A 85 2.52 8.67 -2.69
C LEU A 85 2.41 8.00 -4.05
N ASN A 86 1.29 7.31 -4.25
CA ASN A 86 0.85 6.83 -5.55
C ASN A 86 -0.46 7.54 -5.91
N PHE A 87 -0.67 7.79 -7.19
CA PHE A 87 -1.84 8.51 -7.71
C PHE A 87 -2.40 7.75 -8.90
N TYR A 88 -3.71 7.49 -8.88
CA TYR A 88 -4.40 6.65 -9.85
C TYR A 88 -5.56 7.43 -10.46
N VAL A 89 -5.61 7.50 -11.79
CA VAL A 89 -6.61 8.29 -12.50
C VAL A 89 -7.24 7.43 -13.60
N PRO A 90 -8.58 7.31 -13.69
CA PRO A 90 -9.23 6.63 -14.79
C PRO A 90 -8.75 7.10 -16.15
N GLU A 91 -8.46 6.17 -17.06
CA GLU A 91 -7.99 6.51 -18.41
C GLU A 91 -9.06 7.32 -19.16
N GLU A 92 -10.33 7.02 -18.91
CA GLU A 92 -11.50 7.66 -19.50
C GLU A 92 -11.53 9.18 -19.36
N TYR A 93 -11.04 9.71 -18.23
CA TYR A 93 -10.95 11.15 -18.00
C TYR A 93 -10.00 11.85 -18.99
N PHE A 94 -8.97 11.17 -19.49
CA PHE A 94 -8.07 11.71 -20.50
C PHE A 94 -8.66 11.68 -21.92
N HIS A 95 -9.77 10.97 -22.11
CA HIS A 95 -10.52 10.90 -23.38
C HIS A 95 -11.80 11.76 -23.35
N GLY A 96 -11.90 12.69 -22.40
CA GLY A 96 -13.03 13.61 -22.27
C GLY A 96 -14.33 12.95 -21.83
N LYS A 97 -14.27 11.72 -21.31
CA LYS A 97 -15.45 11.01 -20.78
C LYS A 97 -15.73 11.40 -19.33
N GLU A 98 -16.94 11.10 -18.89
CA GLU A 98 -17.38 11.27 -17.52
C GLU A 98 -17.64 9.93 -16.84
N ILE A 99 -17.30 9.85 -15.56
CA ILE A 99 -17.61 8.71 -14.70
C ILE A 99 -18.48 9.25 -13.57
N HIS A 100 -19.70 8.73 -13.44
CA HIS A 100 -20.67 9.18 -12.42
C HIS A 100 -20.91 10.71 -12.41
N GLY A 101 -20.85 11.37 -13.58
CA GLY A 101 -21.05 12.81 -13.74
C GLY A 101 -19.82 13.67 -13.41
N TYR A 102 -18.67 13.05 -13.13
CA TYR A 102 -17.40 13.73 -12.94
C TYR A 102 -16.51 13.60 -14.17
N ASN A 103 -15.71 14.64 -14.45
CA ASN A 103 -14.69 14.65 -15.49
C ASN A 103 -13.31 14.96 -14.89
N ILE A 104 -12.28 15.05 -15.73
CA ILE A 104 -10.89 15.29 -15.30
C ILE A 104 -10.71 16.55 -14.42
N ASN A 105 -11.60 17.54 -14.54
CA ASN A 105 -11.53 18.78 -13.78
C ASN A 105 -12.41 18.78 -12.51
N THR A 106 -13.36 17.85 -12.40
CA THR A 106 -14.36 17.83 -11.31
C THR A 106 -14.31 16.57 -10.45
N ALA A 107 -13.57 15.54 -10.87
CA ALA A 107 -13.46 14.29 -10.12
C ALA A 107 -12.93 14.51 -8.70
N PRO A 108 -13.59 13.95 -7.67
CA PRO A 108 -13.10 14.03 -6.31
C PRO A 108 -11.78 13.26 -6.18
N ILE A 109 -10.84 13.80 -5.39
CA ILE A 109 -9.59 13.12 -5.09
C ILE A 109 -9.77 12.34 -3.79
N PHE A 110 -9.78 11.02 -3.89
CA PHE A 110 -9.78 10.15 -2.72
C PHE A 110 -8.35 9.91 -2.24
N LEU A 111 -8.04 10.28 -0.99
CA LEU A 111 -6.71 10.15 -0.38
C LEU A 111 -6.73 9.19 0.83
N PRO A 112 -6.86 7.87 0.60
CA PRO A 112 -6.80 6.90 1.68
C PRO A 112 -5.37 6.75 2.22
N ASN A 113 -5.26 6.21 3.43
CA ASN A 113 -3.99 5.78 4.01
C ASN A 113 -4.16 4.39 4.64
N SER A 114 -3.03 3.69 4.82
CA SER A 114 -2.99 2.35 5.42
C SER A 114 -2.42 2.36 6.84
N ILE A 115 -2.46 3.50 7.54
CA ILE A 115 -1.93 3.61 8.90
C ILE A 115 -2.87 2.87 9.86
N GLY A 116 -2.27 2.07 10.74
CA GLY A 116 -2.99 1.37 11.81
C GLY A 116 -2.09 1.25 13.04
N GLY A 117 -2.66 1.42 14.24
CA GLY A 117 -1.91 1.29 15.50
C GLY A 117 -0.70 2.25 15.61
N TYR A 118 -0.73 3.38 14.91
CA TYR A 118 0.39 4.33 14.79
C TYR A 118 1.67 3.76 14.17
N MET A 119 1.58 2.63 13.46
CA MET A 119 2.72 2.07 12.72
C MET A 119 2.88 2.77 11.35
N PRO A 120 4.11 2.94 10.86
CA PRO A 120 4.36 3.42 9.50
C PRO A 120 3.66 2.53 8.48
N ALA A 121 3.23 3.14 7.38
CA ALA A 121 2.61 2.44 6.26
C ALA A 121 3.24 2.91 4.95
N LEU A 122 3.54 1.96 4.07
CA LEU A 122 3.96 2.24 2.71
C LEU A 122 2.79 2.82 1.91
N ALA A 123 3.10 3.58 0.86
CA ALA A 123 2.11 3.97 -0.12
C ALA A 123 1.51 2.72 -0.77
N THR A 124 0.19 2.57 -0.69
CA THR A 124 -0.50 1.41 -1.25
C THR A 124 -0.34 1.40 -2.77
N ALA A 125 0.11 0.28 -3.34
CA ALA A 125 0.34 0.14 -4.77
C ALA A 125 -0.80 -0.63 -5.45
N ALA A 126 -1.08 -0.32 -6.71
CA ALA A 126 -2.11 -1.00 -7.51
C ALA A 126 -1.90 -2.51 -7.61
N SER A 127 -0.63 -2.95 -7.61
CA SER A 127 -0.24 -4.35 -7.65
C SER A 127 -0.47 -5.12 -6.35
N GLN A 128 -0.81 -4.45 -5.24
CA GLN A 128 -1.03 -5.13 -3.96
C GLN A 128 -2.38 -5.86 -3.94
N PRO A 129 -2.43 -7.11 -3.45
CA PRO A 129 -3.69 -7.83 -3.28
C PRO A 129 -4.69 -7.04 -2.42
N GLY A 130 -5.94 -6.95 -2.86
CA GLY A 130 -7.02 -6.26 -2.12
C GLY A 130 -7.06 -4.73 -2.26
N MET A 131 -6.11 -4.13 -2.99
CA MET A 131 -6.10 -2.68 -3.29
C MET A 131 -7.32 -2.26 -4.13
N GLY A 132 -7.63 -3.02 -5.18
CA GLY A 132 -8.70 -2.72 -6.12
C GLY A 132 -10.07 -2.54 -5.44
N GLU A 133 -10.42 -3.47 -4.54
CA GLU A 133 -11.70 -3.46 -3.84
C GLU A 133 -11.81 -2.36 -2.76
N LYS A 134 -10.71 -1.88 -2.18
CA LYS A 134 -10.79 -0.92 -1.06
C LYS A 134 -10.46 0.51 -1.45
N HIS A 135 -9.62 0.68 -2.47
CA HIS A 135 -8.96 1.96 -2.72
C HIS A 135 -9.04 2.44 -4.17
N LEU A 136 -9.44 1.59 -5.12
CA LEU A 136 -9.66 1.96 -6.53
C LEU A 136 -11.14 1.85 -6.90
N ARG A 137 -11.98 2.63 -6.22
CA ARG A 137 -13.41 2.76 -6.55
C ARG A 137 -13.59 4.05 -7.35
N PHE A 138 -13.80 3.91 -8.65
CA PHE A 138 -14.00 5.01 -9.58
C PHE A 138 -15.48 5.20 -9.90
#